data_AF-A0A950YWC6-F1
#
_entry.id   AF-A0A950YWC6-F1
#
_cell.length_a   1.000
_cell.length_b   1.000
_cell.length_c   1.000
_cell.angle_alpha   90.00
_cell.angle_beta   90.00
_cell.angle_gamma   90.00
#
_symmetry.space_group_name_H-M   'P 1'
#
loop_
_entity.id
_entity.type
_entity.pdbx_description
1 polymer ?
#
loop_
_entity_poly.entity_id
_entity_poly.type
_entity_poly.pdbx_seq_one_letter_code
_entity_poly.pdbx_strand_id
1 'polypeptide(L)'
;MLLRLRVVHPAIAVAGAIYLIVLSWRVLRRTETEETKAAGRRVFSLTILQVAAGAVNLGLLAPLPMQMSHLLIADVLWIAVVLMVTEVTATESIRHGAEAAAGGGDMELAIGLERRPTERGSSARHSSAS
;
A
#
# COMPACT_ATOMS: atom_id res chain seq x y z
N MET A 1 29.83 -1.91 -28.52
CA MET A 1 28.58 -2.63 -28.16
C MET A 1 27.72 -1.92 -27.08
N LEU A 2 27.89 -0.61 -26.82
CA LEU A 2 27.24 0.09 -25.69
C LEU A 2 26.29 1.25 -26.06
N LEU A 3 26.16 1.64 -27.33
CA LEU A 3 25.27 2.75 -27.71
C LEU A 3 23.78 2.38 -27.65
N ARG A 4 23.43 1.13 -27.96
CA ARG A 4 22.02 0.69 -28.00
C ARG A 4 21.42 0.52 -26.59
N LEU A 5 22.24 0.13 -25.60
CA LEU A 5 21.83 0.05 -24.19
C LEU A 5 21.54 1.43 -23.59
N ARG A 6 22.23 2.48 -24.06
CA ARG A 6 22.11 3.87 -23.58
C ARG A 6 20.85 4.59 -24.04
N VAL A 7 20.18 4.12 -25.09
CA VAL A 7 18.90 4.69 -25.58
C VAL A 7 17.71 4.00 -24.92
N VAL A 8 17.85 2.72 -24.59
CA VAL A 8 16.83 1.99 -23.82
C VAL A 8 16.75 2.52 -22.38
N HIS A 9 17.90 2.90 -21.80
CA HIS A 9 17.99 3.41 -20.43
C HIS A 9 17.09 4.65 -20.17
N PRO A 10 17.12 5.74 -20.96
CA PRO A 10 16.25 6.89 -20.74
C PRO A 10 14.77 6.57 -20.98
N ALA A 11 14.44 5.71 -21.95
CA ALA A 11 13.05 5.32 -22.19
C ALA A 11 12.45 4.56 -20.99
N ILE A 12 13.19 3.56 -20.46
CA ILE A 12 12.77 2.81 -19.26
C ILE A 12 12.75 3.72 -18.03
N ALA A 13 13.72 4.62 -17.89
CA ALA A 13 13.75 5.56 -16.76
C ALA A 13 12.54 6.49 -16.76
N VAL A 14 12.16 7.05 -17.92
CA VAL A 14 10.96 7.89 -18.05
C VAL A 14 9.70 7.09 -17.76
N ALA A 15 9.56 5.89 -18.33
CA ALA A 15 8.41 5.03 -18.07
C ALA A 15 8.30 4.66 -16.58
N GLY A 16 9.43 4.30 -15.96
CA GLY A 16 9.51 4.01 -14.52
C GLY A 16 9.17 5.20 -13.64
N ALA A 17 9.67 6.40 -13.98
CA ALA A 17 9.34 7.63 -13.26
C ALA A 17 7.84 7.96 -13.34
N ILE A 18 7.25 7.88 -14.53
CA ILE A 18 5.79 8.08 -14.72
C ILE A 18 5.02 7.06 -13.88
N TYR A 19 5.41 5.78 -13.94
CA TYR A 19 4.77 4.73 -13.16
C TYR A 19 4.84 5.01 -11.65
N LEU A 20 6.00 5.37 -11.11
CA LEU A 20 6.18 5.66 -9.68
C LEU A 20 5.44 6.93 -9.25
N ILE A 21 5.38 7.96 -10.10
CA ILE A 21 4.58 9.17 -9.85
C ILE A 21 3.11 8.80 -9.73
N VAL A 22 2.57 8.04 -10.70
CA VAL A 22 1.16 7.63 -10.71
C VAL A 22 0.85 6.72 -9.51
N LEU A 23 1.71 5.77 -9.21
CA LEU A 23 1.55 4.85 -8.08
C LEU A 23 1.54 5.60 -6.74
N SER A 24 2.55 6.42 -6.49
CA SER A 24 2.68 7.22 -5.27
C SER A 24 1.52 8.20 -5.09
N TRP A 25 1.07 8.83 -6.18
CA TRP A 25 -0.09 9.69 -6.20
C TRP A 25 -1.38 8.93 -5.86
N ARG A 26 -1.54 7.71 -6.37
CA ARG A 26 -2.68 6.86 -6.07
C ARG A 26 -2.71 6.49 -4.58
N VAL A 27 -1.56 6.15 -4.00
CA VAL A 27 -1.41 5.90 -2.56
C VAL A 27 -1.82 7.13 -1.76
N LEU A 28 -1.31 8.32 -2.11
CA LEU A 28 -1.67 9.59 -1.46
C LEU A 28 -3.18 9.89 -1.46
N ARG A 29 -3.89 9.50 -2.54
CA ARG A 29 -5.33 9.77 -2.68
C ARG A 29 -6.23 8.71 -2.07
N ARG A 30 -5.76 7.47 -1.96
CA ARG A 30 -6.59 6.32 -1.57
C ARG A 30 -6.41 5.92 -0.11
N THR A 31 -5.32 6.33 0.53
CA THR A 31 -5.02 5.92 1.88
C THR A 31 -5.38 6.99 2.90
N GLU A 32 -6.04 6.57 3.99
CA GLU A 32 -6.44 7.47 5.07
C GLU A 32 -5.39 7.60 6.17
N THR A 33 -4.52 6.59 6.33
CA THR A 33 -3.46 6.55 7.36
C THR A 33 -2.31 7.49 7.00
N GLU A 34 -1.86 8.28 7.99
CA GLU A 34 -0.80 9.27 7.82
C GLU A 34 0.56 8.63 7.50
N GLU A 35 0.84 7.43 8.00
CA GLU A 35 2.08 6.69 7.74
C GLU A 35 2.22 6.32 6.24
N THR A 36 1.16 5.76 5.66
CA THR A 36 1.17 5.37 4.24
C THR A 36 1.16 6.59 3.31
N LYS A 37 0.52 7.71 3.71
CA LYS A 37 0.66 8.99 3.00
C LYS A 37 2.09 9.51 3.06
N ALA A 38 2.77 9.39 4.21
CA ALA A 38 4.16 9.78 4.35
C ALA A 38 5.08 8.91 3.46
N ALA A 39 4.81 7.62 3.30
CA ALA A 39 5.52 6.76 2.35
C ALA A 39 5.31 7.20 0.89
N GLY A 40 4.05 7.44 0.47
CA GLY A 40 3.77 7.95 -0.87
C GLY A 40 4.45 9.29 -1.16
N ARG A 41 4.52 10.20 -0.16
CA ARG A 41 5.19 11.50 -0.32
C ARG A 41 6.71 11.35 -0.44
N ARG A 42 7.31 10.43 0.31
CA ARG A 42 8.74 10.09 0.21
C ARG A 42 9.09 9.63 -1.21
N VAL A 43 8.37 8.63 -1.74
CA VAL A 43 8.61 8.08 -3.08
C VAL A 43 8.34 9.12 -4.18
N PHE A 44 7.27 9.91 -4.05
CA PHE A 44 6.95 10.97 -5.01
C PHE A 44 8.08 12.02 -5.09
N SER A 45 8.49 12.58 -3.95
CA SER A 45 9.53 13.60 -3.91
C SER A 45 10.88 13.09 -4.42
N LEU A 46 11.26 11.86 -4.05
CA LEU A 46 12.50 11.22 -4.52
C LEU A 46 12.46 10.95 -6.04
N THR A 47 11.31 10.57 -6.59
CA THR A 47 11.16 10.35 -8.03
C THR A 47 11.34 11.66 -8.82
N ILE A 48 10.74 12.75 -8.35
CA ILE A 48 10.91 14.08 -8.97
C ILE A 48 12.37 14.52 -8.90
N LEU A 49 13.02 14.34 -7.74
CA LEU A 49 14.43 14.66 -7.57
C LEU A 49 15.32 13.84 -8.52
N GLN A 50 15.01 12.55 -8.70
CA GLN A 50 15.73 11.67 -9.62
C GLN A 50 15.62 12.11 -11.08
N VAL A 51 14.41 12.49 -11.52
CA VAL A 51 14.17 13.00 -12.87
C VAL A 51 14.92 14.31 -13.10
N ALA A 52 14.87 15.23 -12.13
CA ALA A 52 15.61 16.50 -12.20
C ALA A 52 17.12 16.26 -12.28
N ALA A 53 17.67 15.40 -11.42
CA ALA A 53 19.08 15.03 -11.44
C ALA A 53 19.50 14.39 -12.77
N GLY A 54 18.65 13.52 -13.35
CA GLY A 54 18.87 12.91 -14.66
C GLY A 54 18.88 13.95 -15.79
N ALA A 55 17.95 14.90 -15.78
CA ALA A 55 17.88 15.98 -16.77
C ALA A 55 19.10 16.92 -16.70
N VAL A 56 19.51 17.29 -15.49
CA VAL A 56 20.71 18.10 -15.25
C VAL A 56 21.97 17.37 -15.75
N ASN A 57 22.03 16.06 -15.57
CA ASN A 57 23.14 15.23 -16.05
C ASN A 57 23.23 15.19 -17.59
N LEU A 58 22.09 15.28 -18.30
CA LEU A 58 22.07 15.40 -19.78
C LEU A 58 22.54 16.78 -20.26
N GLY A 59 22.27 17.85 -19.51
CA GLY A 59 22.60 19.21 -19.90
C GLY A 59 24.04 19.64 -19.64
N LEU A 60 24.69 19.11 -18.60
CA LEU A 60 26.00 19.58 -18.12
C LEU A 60 27.25 18.96 -18.79
N LEU A 61 27.12 18.08 -19.80
CA LEU A 61 28.27 17.37 -20.40
C LEU A 61 29.15 16.68 -19.33
N ALA A 62 28.58 15.67 -18.66
CA ALA A 62 29.26 14.68 -17.83
C ALA A 62 30.21 15.20 -16.71
N PRO A 63 29.71 15.96 -15.71
CA PRO A 63 30.42 16.10 -14.44
C PRO A 63 30.28 14.81 -13.59
N LEU A 64 31.40 14.15 -13.29
CA LEU A 64 31.52 12.93 -12.47
C LEU A 64 30.71 12.94 -11.14
N PRO A 65 30.62 14.05 -10.37
CA PRO A 65 29.91 14.06 -9.09
C PRO A 65 28.40 13.83 -9.23
N MET A 66 27.78 14.39 -10.27
CA MET A 66 26.33 14.30 -10.47
C MET A 66 25.88 12.87 -10.75
N GLN A 67 26.74 12.07 -11.38
CA GLN A 67 26.45 10.65 -11.63
C GLN A 67 26.37 9.85 -10.32
N MET A 68 27.28 10.10 -9.38
CA MET A 68 27.26 9.44 -8.07
C MET A 68 26.06 9.88 -7.23
N SER A 69 25.73 11.18 -7.23
CA SER A 69 24.53 11.68 -6.56
C SER A 69 23.25 11.10 -7.15
N HIS A 70 23.15 10.99 -8.47
CA HIS A 70 22.00 10.39 -9.14
C HIS A 70 21.82 8.90 -8.78
N LEU A 71 22.92 8.14 -8.70
CA LEU A 71 22.87 6.73 -8.27
C LEU A 71 22.46 6.61 -6.79
N LEU A 72 23.02 7.45 -5.92
CA LEU A 72 22.64 7.47 -4.51
C LEU A 72 21.15 7.76 -4.31
N ILE A 73 20.61 8.75 -5.04
CA ILE A 73 19.17 9.05 -4.97
C ILE A 73 18.34 7.89 -5.53
N ALA A 74 18.84 7.17 -6.55
CA ALA A 74 18.19 5.96 -7.07
C ALA A 74 18.10 4.86 -5.99
N ASP A 75 19.18 4.62 -5.27
CA ASP A 75 19.22 3.61 -4.20
C ASP A 75 18.27 3.97 -3.06
N VAL A 76 18.23 5.24 -2.66
CA VAL A 76 17.29 5.74 -1.64
C VAL A 76 15.84 5.63 -2.13
N LEU A 77 15.58 5.96 -3.40
CA LEU A 77 14.25 5.80 -4.02
C LEU A 77 13.83 4.33 -4.02
N TRP A 78 14.72 3.42 -4.36
CA TRP A 78 14.45 1.99 -4.35
C TRP A 78 14.03 1.50 -2.96
N ILE A 79 14.78 1.87 -1.93
CA ILE A 79 14.45 1.54 -0.53
C ILE A 79 13.09 2.13 -0.15
N ALA A 80 12.81 3.39 -0.51
CA ALA A 80 11.54 4.03 -0.22
C ALA A 80 10.35 3.32 -0.90
N VAL A 81 10.53 2.82 -2.13
CA VAL A 81 9.52 2.03 -2.84
C VAL A 81 9.26 0.71 -2.12
N VAL A 82 10.31 -0.02 -1.74
CA VAL A 82 10.18 -1.28 -1.00
C VAL A 82 9.44 -1.06 0.31
N LEU A 83 9.80 -0.03 1.08
CA LEU A 83 9.12 0.34 2.32
C LEU A 83 7.64 0.67 2.07
N MET A 84 7.33 1.49 1.07
CA MET A 84 5.95 1.82 0.71
C MET A 84 5.12 0.57 0.40
N VAL A 85 5.67 -0.39 -0.35
CA VAL A 85 4.98 -1.64 -0.66
C VAL A 85 4.72 -2.46 0.61
N THR A 86 5.70 -2.54 1.51
CA THR A 86 5.53 -3.26 2.78
C THR A 86 4.47 -2.61 3.68
N GLU A 87 4.47 -1.27 3.81
CA GLU A 87 3.50 -0.53 4.60
C GLU A 87 2.06 -0.69 4.06
N VAL A 88 1.89 -0.60 2.74
CA VAL A 88 0.58 -0.79 2.08
C VAL A 88 0.09 -2.22 2.29
N THR A 89 0.94 -3.23 2.08
CA THR A 89 0.55 -4.64 2.21
C THR A 89 0.20 -5.02 3.65
N ALA A 90 0.96 -4.49 4.62
CA ALA A 90 0.68 -4.70 6.03
C ALA A 90 -0.68 -4.10 6.44
N THR A 91 -1.01 -2.91 5.94
CA THR A 91 -2.29 -2.25 6.22
C THR A 91 -3.48 -3.06 5.68
N GLU A 92 -3.38 -3.59 4.47
CA GLU A 92 -4.41 -4.45 3.86
C GLU A 92 -4.57 -5.76 4.62
N SER A 93 -3.47 -6.39 5.06
CA SER A 93 -3.51 -7.63 5.86
C SER A 93 -4.25 -7.44 7.19
N ILE A 94 -4.03 -6.30 7.87
CA ILE A 94 -4.72 -5.99 9.12
C ILE A 94 -6.22 -5.78 8.88
N ARG A 95 -6.59 -5.06 7.82
CA ARG A 95 -8.00 -4.85 7.43
C ARG A 95 -8.72 -6.17 7.16
N HIS A 96 -8.11 -7.05 6.38
CA HIS A 96 -8.69 -8.35 6.05
C HIS A 96 -8.84 -9.25 7.29
N GLY A 97 -7.88 -9.21 8.21
CA GLY A 97 -7.96 -9.93 9.49
C GLY A 97 -9.08 -9.39 10.39
N ALA A 98 -9.28 -8.07 10.43
CA ALA A 98 -10.37 -7.45 11.18
C ALA A 98 -11.76 -7.78 10.59
N GLU A 99 -11.90 -7.77 9.27
CA GLU A 99 -13.13 -8.17 8.56
C GLU A 99 -13.48 -9.65 8.80
N ALA A 100 -12.48 -10.54 8.79
CA ALA A 100 -12.68 -11.96 9.10
C ALA A 100 -13.13 -12.19 10.56
N ALA A 101 -12.56 -11.44 11.51
CA ALA A 101 -12.97 -11.49 12.91
C ALA A 101 -14.39 -10.94 13.13
N ALA A 102 -14.75 -9.86 12.44
CA ALA A 102 -16.10 -9.29 12.51
C ALA A 102 -17.16 -10.21 11.90
N GLY A 103 -16.92 -10.76 10.70
CA GLY A 103 -17.83 -11.71 10.05
C GLY A 103 -17.98 -13.04 10.81
N GLY A 104 -16.96 -13.46 11.54
CA GLY A 104 -17.04 -14.61 12.45
C GLY A 104 -18.00 -14.38 13.62
N GLY A 105 -18.03 -13.17 14.19
CA GLY A 105 -18.94 -12.79 15.27
C GLY A 105 -20.41 -12.76 14.85
N ASP A 106 -20.68 -12.28 13.64
CA ASP A 106 -22.05 -12.28 13.07
C ASP A 106 -22.56 -13.70 12.81
N MET A 107 -21.69 -14.59 12.34
CA MET A 107 -22.00 -16.02 12.17
C MET A 107 -22.25 -16.70 13.52
N GLU A 108 -21.46 -16.39 14.56
CA GLU A 108 -21.63 -16.94 15.90
C GLU A 108 -22.93 -16.45 16.57
N LEU A 109 -23.31 -15.19 16.38
CA LEU A 109 -24.61 -14.64 16.80
C LEU A 109 -25.76 -15.30 16.04
N ALA A 110 -25.66 -15.47 14.73
CA ALA A 110 -26.67 -16.16 13.93
C ALA A 110 -26.88 -17.61 14.40
N ILE A 111 -25.78 -18.35 14.62
CA ILE A 111 -25.83 -19.72 15.17
C ILE A 111 -26.35 -19.72 16.61
N GLY A 112 -26.01 -18.72 17.43
CA GLY A 112 -26.48 -18.59 18.80
C GLY A 112 -27.97 -18.25 18.90
N LEU A 113 -28.50 -17.49 17.94
CA LEU A 113 -29.92 -17.17 17.80
C LEU A 113 -30.71 -18.37 17.27
N GLU A 114 -30.17 -19.09 16.28
CA GLU A 114 -30.73 -20.36 15.77
C GLU A 114 -30.76 -21.45 16.85
N ARG A 115 -29.76 -21.45 17.75
CA ARG A 115 -29.66 -22.39 18.87
C ARG A 115 -30.47 -21.99 20.11
N ARG A 116 -31.15 -20.82 20.14
CA ARG A 116 -32.07 -20.51 21.26
C ARG A 116 -33.32 -21.37 21.11
N PRO A 117 -33.49 -22.42 21.93
CA PRO A 117 -34.65 -23.29 21.82
C PRO A 117 -35.88 -22.48 22.21
N THR A 118 -36.97 -22.73 21.51
CA THR A 118 -38.32 -22.25 21.80
C THR A 118 -38.85 -22.85 23.11
N GLU A 119 -38.15 -22.68 24.24
CA GLU A 119 -38.65 -22.99 25.58
C GLU A 119 -39.55 -21.86 26.09
N ARG A 120 -40.57 -21.53 25.31
CA ARG A 120 -41.67 -20.64 25.71
C ARG A 120 -42.97 -21.44 25.60
N GLY A 121 -43.03 -22.56 26.31
CA GLY A 121 -44.14 -23.50 26.20
C GLY A 121 -44.21 -24.56 27.31
N SER A 122 -43.82 -24.26 28.55
CA SER A 122 -44.05 -25.18 29.69
C SER A 122 -44.22 -24.44 31.02
N SER A 123 -45.06 -23.41 31.04
CA SER A 123 -45.53 -22.78 32.29
C SER A 123 -46.98 -22.34 32.14
N ALA A 124 -47.89 -23.30 31.95
CA ALA A 124 -49.33 -23.08 32.06
C ALA A 124 -50.08 -24.41 31.99
N ARG A 125 -49.80 -25.33 32.91
CA ARG A 125 -50.64 -26.52 33.16
C ARG A 125 -50.09 -27.24 34.39
N HIS A 126 -50.48 -26.78 35.57
CA HIS A 126 -50.75 -27.59 36.77
C HIS A 126 -51.15 -26.61 37.88
N SER A 127 -52.32 -25.98 37.68
CA SER A 127 -53.13 -25.38 38.72
C SER A 127 -54.50 -26.02 38.59
N SER A 128 -54.66 -27.20 39.21
CA SER A 128 -55.96 -27.83 39.51
C SER A 128 -55.71 -29.17 40.21
N ALA A 129 -56.40 -29.40 41.33
CA ALA A 129 -56.40 -30.58 42.21
C ALA A 129 -55.15 -30.67 43.12
N SER A 130 -55.24 -30.69 44.44
CA SER A 130 -56.34 -31.02 45.38
C SER A 130 -56.15 -30.31 46.71
#